data_AF-A0A9D5VPZ1-F1
#
_entry.id   AF-A0A9D5VPZ1-F1
#
_cell.length_a   1.000
_cell.length_b   1.000
_cell.length_c   1.000
_cell.angle_alpha   90.00
_cell.angle_beta   90.00
_cell.angle_gamma   90.00
#
_symmetry.space_group_name_H-M   'P 1'
#
loop_
_entity.id
_entity.type
_entity.pdbx_description
1 polymer ?
#
loop_
_entity_poly.entity_id
_entity_poly.type
_entity_poly.pdbx_seq_one_letter_code
_entity_poly.pdbx_strand_id
1 'polypeptide(L)'
;IAEYVLSQEHWKDHPEWVEALIKKGKADMSIATSVLSKAHWKDHPEWVEALMKNGKADTSIANYVLSQAHWKDHPEWVEALIKKGTEDWKIAVYVLGKEHWKDHPEWVETLIKKGTVDREIALYVLDKEHWKDHPEWVETLIKKGTVDSEIAEYVLNKEHWKKYFSKLINKTSPSVDDIRLFYTQHGDEIASKKVELQNKLRAVDNSLSQFIADNKDNPTFIACLPGNLMQIYDDFSSDSSQIISKLEEGLRKNLTH
;
A
#
# COMPACT_ATOMS: atom_id res chain seq x y z
N ILE A 1 36.54 31.03 -4.08
CA ILE A 1 37.74 30.51 -3.38
C ILE A 1 37.54 29.06 -2.95
N ALA A 2 36.55 28.72 -2.12
CA ALA A 2 36.33 27.33 -1.68
C ALA A 2 36.12 26.36 -2.86
N GLU A 3 35.21 26.68 -3.79
CA GLU A 3 34.98 25.91 -5.02
C GLU A 3 36.24 25.79 -5.90
N TYR A 4 37.02 26.87 -5.98
CA TYR A 4 38.27 26.88 -6.75
C TYR A 4 39.33 25.97 -6.13
N VAL A 5 39.44 25.95 -4.80
CA VAL A 5 40.35 25.05 -4.08
C VAL A 5 39.91 23.59 -4.28
N LEU A 6 38.61 23.31 -4.17
CA LEU A 6 38.04 21.98 -4.35
C LEU A 6 37.97 21.51 -5.81
N SER A 7 38.19 22.41 -6.78
CA SER A 7 38.31 22.04 -8.20
C SER A 7 39.71 21.59 -8.60
N GLN A 8 40.73 21.84 -7.78
CA GLN A 8 42.10 21.41 -8.07
C GLN A 8 42.34 19.96 -7.63
N GLU A 9 43.04 19.14 -8.42
CA GLU A 9 43.24 17.73 -8.04
C GLU A 9 44.02 17.51 -6.74
N HIS A 10 44.86 18.46 -6.32
CA HIS A 10 45.74 18.30 -5.16
C HIS A 10 45.04 18.51 -3.82
N TRP A 11 43.77 18.97 -3.77
CA TRP A 11 43.09 19.10 -2.46
C TRP A 11 42.94 17.75 -1.75
N LYS A 12 42.90 16.64 -2.50
CA LYS A 12 42.84 15.27 -1.94
C LYS A 12 44.03 14.94 -1.05
N ASP A 13 45.18 15.57 -1.29
CA ASP A 13 46.41 15.41 -0.52
C ASP A 13 46.42 16.35 0.71
N HIS A 14 45.36 17.16 0.86
CA HIS A 14 45.17 18.18 1.90
C HIS A 14 43.78 18.08 2.55
N PRO A 15 43.44 16.95 3.21
CA PRO A 15 42.15 16.76 3.88
C PRO A 15 41.80 17.87 4.89
N GLU A 16 42.82 18.47 5.51
CA GLU A 16 42.67 19.58 6.45
C GLU A 16 42.03 20.83 5.81
N TRP A 17 42.10 20.99 4.49
CA TRP A 17 41.42 22.08 3.79
C TRP A 17 39.90 21.89 3.79
N VAL A 18 39.44 20.66 3.58
CA VAL A 18 38.01 20.32 3.61
C VAL A 18 37.47 20.53 5.02
N GLU A 19 38.19 20.04 6.04
CA GLU A 19 37.83 20.25 7.44
C GLU A 19 37.72 21.74 7.79
N ALA A 20 38.70 22.56 7.38
CA ALA A 20 38.69 23.99 7.62
C ALA A 20 37.52 24.69 6.91
N LEU A 21 37.16 24.26 5.71
CA LEU A 21 36.01 24.77 4.96
C LEU A 21 34.68 24.43 5.65
N ILE A 22 34.54 23.20 6.14
CA ILE A 22 33.37 22.73 6.88
C ILE A 22 33.24 23.48 8.22
N LYS A 23 34.32 23.57 8.99
CA LYS A 23 34.35 24.20 10.33
C LYS A 23 34.05 25.70 10.29
N LYS A 24 34.44 26.41 9.22
CA LYS A 24 34.16 27.85 9.06
C LYS A 24 32.68 28.15 8.74
N GLY A 25 31.79 27.15 8.75
CA GLY A 25 30.36 27.32 8.47
C GLY A 25 30.07 27.70 7.02
N LYS A 26 31.09 27.59 6.15
CA LYS A 26 30.97 27.82 4.70
C LYS A 26 30.54 26.56 3.95
N ALA A 27 30.37 25.43 4.63
CA ALA A 27 29.76 24.23 4.08
C ALA A 27 28.31 24.51 3.69
N ASP A 28 28.14 25.10 2.53
CA ASP A 28 26.89 25.17 1.80
C ASP A 28 26.77 23.95 0.87
N MET A 29 25.68 23.92 0.13
CA MET A 29 25.40 22.89 -0.86
C MET A 29 26.54 22.73 -1.90
N SER A 30 27.26 23.80 -2.23
CA SER A 30 28.32 23.78 -3.25
C SER A 30 29.57 23.07 -2.75
N ILE A 31 29.98 23.34 -1.50
CA ILE A 31 31.09 22.61 -0.87
C ILE A 31 30.74 21.13 -0.73
N ALA A 32 29.55 20.81 -0.22
CA ALA A 32 29.11 19.43 -0.07
C ALA A 32 29.10 18.69 -1.41
N THR A 33 28.57 19.31 -2.47
CA THR A 33 28.57 18.73 -3.82
C THR A 33 29.99 18.53 -4.35
N SER A 34 30.87 19.51 -4.14
CA SER A 34 32.26 19.44 -4.60
C SER A 34 33.05 18.33 -3.92
N VAL A 35 32.90 18.17 -2.60
CA VAL A 35 33.56 17.11 -1.82
C VAL A 35 32.95 15.74 -2.13
N LEU A 36 31.61 15.62 -2.08
CA LEU A 36 30.92 14.34 -2.21
C LEU A 36 30.86 13.78 -3.64
N SER A 37 31.11 14.61 -4.66
CA SER A 37 31.23 14.16 -6.06
C SER A 37 32.55 13.44 -6.39
N LYS A 38 33.52 13.44 -5.47
CA LYS A 38 34.85 12.83 -5.66
C LYS A 38 34.98 11.56 -4.84
N ALA A 39 35.72 10.55 -5.30
CA ALA A 39 35.80 9.28 -4.58
C ALA A 39 36.43 9.37 -3.18
N HIS A 40 37.30 10.36 -2.93
CA HIS A 40 38.12 10.50 -1.73
C HIS A 40 37.34 10.75 -0.43
N TRP A 41 36.09 11.22 -0.48
CA TRP A 41 35.33 11.41 0.77
C TRP A 41 35.06 10.08 1.49
N LYS A 42 35.13 8.94 0.79
CA LYS A 42 34.92 7.60 1.35
C LYS A 42 35.93 7.26 2.45
N ASP A 43 37.14 7.82 2.34
CA ASP A 43 38.20 7.66 3.34
C ASP A 43 38.05 8.64 4.51
N HIS A 44 37.05 9.53 4.44
CA HIS A 44 36.78 10.61 5.39
C HIS A 44 35.29 10.71 5.78
N PRO A 45 34.70 9.66 6.40
CA PRO A 45 33.31 9.63 6.81
C PRO A 45 32.93 10.80 7.75
N GLU A 46 33.88 11.30 8.54
CA GLU A 46 33.71 12.45 9.44
C GLU A 46 33.29 13.73 8.70
N TRP A 47 33.61 13.85 7.41
CA TRP A 47 33.17 14.99 6.60
C TRP A 47 31.65 14.94 6.36
N VAL A 48 31.08 13.76 6.14
CA VAL A 48 29.64 13.60 5.95
C VAL A 48 28.89 14.02 7.21
N GLU A 49 29.35 13.54 8.37
CA GLU A 49 28.78 13.90 9.67
C GLU A 49 28.82 15.41 9.92
N ALA A 50 29.97 16.04 9.65
CA ALA A 50 30.15 17.47 9.84
C ALA A 50 29.30 18.30 8.86
N LEU A 51 29.15 17.84 7.60
CA LEU A 51 28.25 18.45 6.63
C LEU A 51 26.77 18.33 7.05
N MET A 52 26.35 17.17 7.58
CA MET A 52 25.00 16.95 8.10
C MET A 52 24.70 17.87 9.31
N LYS A 53 25.65 18.00 10.24
CA LYS A 53 25.51 18.86 11.43
C LYS A 53 25.32 20.34 11.09
N ASN A 54 25.95 20.80 10.01
CA ASN A 54 25.79 22.17 9.51
C ASN A 54 24.44 22.42 8.80
N GLY A 55 23.72 21.34 8.44
CA GLY A 55 22.29 21.35 8.13
C GLY A 55 21.86 21.98 6.80
N LYS A 56 22.79 22.42 5.95
CA LYS A 56 22.50 23.05 4.65
C LYS A 56 22.69 22.14 3.42
N ALA A 57 23.17 20.91 3.63
CA ALA A 57 23.67 20.05 2.57
C ALA A 57 22.90 18.73 2.41
N ASP A 58 21.81 18.52 3.14
CA ASP A 58 21.11 17.22 3.22
C ASP A 58 20.72 16.65 1.87
N THR A 59 20.24 17.46 0.94
CA THR A 59 19.83 17.00 -0.39
C THR A 59 21.02 16.46 -1.18
N SER A 60 22.17 17.14 -1.13
CA SER A 60 23.41 16.67 -1.76
C SER A 60 23.95 15.45 -1.03
N ILE A 61 23.94 15.45 0.30
CA ILE A 61 24.36 14.31 1.11
C ILE A 61 23.51 13.09 0.76
N ALA A 62 22.18 13.20 0.79
CA ALA A 62 21.28 12.12 0.43
C ALA A 62 21.52 11.62 -1.01
N ASN A 63 21.77 12.51 -1.97
CA ASN A 63 22.06 12.11 -3.36
C ASN A 63 23.40 11.35 -3.50
N TYR A 64 24.47 11.87 -2.91
CA TYR A 64 25.81 11.33 -3.13
C TYR A 64 26.16 10.21 -2.17
N VAL A 65 25.72 10.29 -0.91
CA VAL A 65 26.04 9.29 0.11
C VAL A 65 25.14 8.07 -0.02
N LEU A 66 23.81 8.24 -0.11
CA LEU A 66 22.89 7.10 -0.16
C LEU A 66 22.98 6.32 -1.49
N SER A 67 23.46 6.95 -2.58
CA SER A 67 23.68 6.26 -3.85
C SER A 67 24.90 5.34 -3.87
N GLN A 68 25.78 5.42 -2.87
CA GLN A 68 26.99 4.61 -2.75
C GLN A 68 26.78 3.46 -1.77
N ALA A 69 27.53 2.36 -1.88
CA ALA A 69 27.35 1.24 -0.94
C ALA A 69 27.84 1.53 0.50
N HIS A 70 28.69 2.55 0.71
CA HIS A 70 29.37 2.83 1.98
C HIS A 70 28.44 3.35 3.10
N TRP A 71 27.23 3.84 2.79
CA TRP A 71 26.30 4.26 3.85
C TRP A 71 25.91 3.11 4.78
N LYS A 72 26.05 1.86 4.34
CA LYS A 72 25.76 0.66 5.13
C LYS A 72 26.65 0.54 6.36
N ASP A 73 27.89 1.00 6.24
CA ASP A 73 28.86 1.00 7.34
C ASP A 73 28.63 2.17 8.30
N HIS A 74 27.68 3.07 7.97
CA HIS A 74 27.36 4.31 8.66
C HIS A 74 25.84 4.52 8.80
N PRO A 75 25.11 3.61 9.50
CA PRO A 75 23.66 3.69 9.67
C PRO A 75 23.18 5.02 10.29
N GLU A 76 24.01 5.67 11.12
CA GLU A 76 23.75 6.97 11.74
C GLU A 76 23.45 8.09 10.72
N TRP A 77 23.97 7.97 9.49
CA TRP A 77 23.69 8.90 8.40
C TRP A 77 22.24 8.80 7.93
N VAL A 78 21.73 7.57 7.81
CA VAL A 78 20.33 7.32 7.43
C VAL A 78 19.41 7.82 8.54
N GLU A 79 19.73 7.52 9.80
CA GLU A 79 18.98 7.99 10.97
C GLU A 79 18.91 9.53 11.03
N ALA A 80 20.02 10.22 10.79
CA ALA A 80 20.07 11.68 10.79
C ALA A 80 19.17 12.27 9.68
N LEU A 81 19.21 11.69 8.47
CA LEU A 81 18.36 12.11 7.35
C LEU A 81 16.88 11.83 7.62
N ILE A 82 16.55 10.65 8.18
CA ILE A 82 15.19 10.32 8.61
C ILE A 82 14.73 11.32 9.68
N LYS A 83 15.53 11.61 10.71
CA LYS A 83 15.12 12.55 11.75
C LYS A 83 14.77 13.93 11.20
N LYS A 84 15.48 14.38 10.16
CA LYS A 84 15.25 15.68 9.52
C LYS A 84 14.05 15.68 8.58
N GLY A 85 13.83 14.59 7.85
CA GLY A 85 12.60 14.32 7.11
C GLY A 85 12.41 15.02 5.78
N THR A 86 13.40 15.77 5.29
CA THR A 86 13.32 16.42 3.97
C THR A 86 13.69 15.48 2.82
N GLU A 87 14.27 14.31 3.12
CA GLU A 87 14.86 13.40 2.12
C GLU A 87 14.26 11.99 2.19
N ASP A 88 13.06 11.83 2.79
CA ASP A 88 12.40 10.54 3.01
C ASP A 88 12.29 9.73 1.70
N TRP A 89 11.99 10.37 0.55
CA TRP A 89 11.90 9.69 -0.76
C TRP A 89 13.22 9.04 -1.18
N LYS A 90 14.34 9.73 -0.95
CA LYS A 90 15.68 9.20 -1.30
C LYS A 90 16.05 8.03 -0.40
N ILE A 91 15.70 8.12 0.88
CA ILE A 91 15.88 7.00 1.80
C ILE A 91 15.07 5.80 1.28
N ALA A 92 13.80 5.99 0.92
CA ALA A 92 12.98 4.91 0.40
C ALA A 92 13.59 4.25 -0.86
N VAL A 93 14.06 5.05 -1.83
CA VAL A 93 14.62 4.52 -3.08
C VAL A 93 16.01 3.90 -2.91
N TYR A 94 16.94 4.60 -2.24
CA TYR A 94 18.35 4.20 -2.19
C TYR A 94 18.67 3.25 -1.03
N VAL A 95 17.94 3.35 0.08
CA VAL A 95 18.15 2.54 1.28
C VAL A 95 17.16 1.38 1.30
N LEU A 96 15.84 1.64 1.25
CA LEU A 96 14.84 0.57 1.35
C LEU A 96 14.81 -0.36 0.13
N GLY A 97 15.30 0.10 -1.02
CA GLY A 97 15.53 -0.74 -2.21
C GLY A 97 16.68 -1.75 -2.09
N LYS A 98 17.44 -1.76 -0.98
CA LYS A 98 18.56 -2.68 -0.74
C LYS A 98 18.22 -3.64 0.41
N GLU A 99 18.96 -4.72 0.61
CA GLU A 99 18.64 -5.64 1.72
C GLU A 99 19.05 -5.13 3.11
N HIS A 100 19.92 -4.13 3.19
CA HIS A 100 20.58 -3.76 4.46
C HIS A 100 19.67 -3.07 5.47
N TRP A 101 18.52 -2.52 5.04
CA TRP A 101 17.55 -1.94 5.98
C TRP A 101 16.91 -3.00 6.89
N LYS A 102 16.97 -4.29 6.56
CA LYS A 102 16.37 -5.36 7.37
C LYS A 102 16.95 -5.42 8.78
N ASP A 103 18.20 -4.96 8.94
CA ASP A 103 18.90 -4.90 10.21
C ASP A 103 18.50 -3.64 11.02
N HIS A 104 17.70 -2.76 10.40
CA HIS A 104 17.24 -1.47 10.90
C HIS A 104 15.72 -1.24 10.66
N PRO A 105 14.84 -2.11 11.17
CA PRO A 105 13.39 -2.00 10.98
C PRO A 105 12.81 -0.67 11.49
N GLU A 106 13.44 -0.03 12.47
CA GLU A 106 13.06 1.26 13.02
C GLU A 106 13.03 2.40 11.98
N TRP A 107 13.82 2.28 10.91
CA TRP A 107 13.81 3.23 9.80
C TRP A 107 12.47 3.18 9.06
N VAL A 108 12.00 1.97 8.75
CA VAL A 108 10.71 1.75 8.09
C VAL A 108 9.59 2.23 8.99
N GLU A 109 9.60 1.87 10.28
CA GLU A 109 8.59 2.32 11.23
C GLU A 109 8.49 3.85 11.29
N THR A 110 9.63 4.53 11.33
CA THR A 110 9.68 5.99 11.41
C THR A 110 9.13 6.63 10.14
N LEU A 111 9.49 6.10 8.97
CA LEU A 111 8.99 6.58 7.67
C LEU A 111 7.48 6.33 7.53
N ILE A 112 6.98 5.16 7.93
CA ILE A 112 5.54 4.86 7.97
C ILE A 112 4.84 5.83 8.91
N LYS A 113 5.36 6.09 10.13
CA LYS A 113 4.74 7.03 11.08
C LYS A 113 4.55 8.42 10.45
N LYS A 114 5.56 8.90 9.72
CA LYS A 114 5.50 10.19 9.01
C LYS A 114 4.53 10.19 7.83
N GLY A 115 4.39 9.08 7.11
CA GLY A 115 3.45 8.96 5.99
C GLY A 115 3.89 9.63 4.68
N THR A 116 5.16 9.99 4.54
CA THR A 116 5.67 10.79 3.40
C THR A 116 6.05 9.95 2.19
N VAL A 117 6.29 8.65 2.37
CA VAL A 117 6.83 7.73 1.34
C VAL A 117 6.20 6.34 1.41
N ASP A 118 4.96 6.27 1.89
CA ASP A 118 4.22 5.03 2.10
C ASP A 118 4.14 4.16 0.82
N ARG A 119 4.05 4.79 -0.35
CA ARG A 119 4.05 4.10 -1.65
C ARG A 119 5.38 3.39 -1.91
N GLU A 120 6.50 4.08 -1.72
CA GLU A 120 7.83 3.52 -1.90
C GLU A 120 8.12 2.44 -0.86
N ILE A 121 7.68 2.62 0.39
CA ILE A 121 7.74 1.56 1.41
C ILE A 121 6.98 0.33 0.93
N ALA A 122 5.76 0.50 0.43
CA ALA A 122 4.98 -0.62 -0.09
C ALA A 122 5.70 -1.35 -1.24
N LEU A 123 6.37 -0.62 -2.13
CA LEU A 123 7.11 -1.21 -3.25
C LEU A 123 8.42 -1.89 -2.85
N TYR A 124 9.21 -1.29 -1.97
CA TYR A 124 10.56 -1.75 -1.67
C TYR A 124 10.66 -2.63 -0.43
N VAL A 125 9.77 -2.43 0.55
CA VAL A 125 9.75 -3.20 1.79
C VAL A 125 8.80 -4.39 1.67
N LEU A 126 7.56 -4.18 1.21
CA LEU A 126 6.56 -5.26 1.16
C LEU A 126 6.80 -6.28 0.03
N ASP A 127 7.70 -5.99 -0.90
CA ASP A 127 8.22 -6.98 -1.86
C ASP A 127 9.16 -8.00 -1.21
N LYS A 128 9.71 -7.71 -0.02
CA LYS A 128 10.71 -8.54 0.67
C LYS A 128 10.09 -9.32 1.81
N GLU A 129 10.55 -10.55 2.07
CA GLU A 129 9.93 -11.37 3.13
C GLU A 129 10.07 -10.81 4.55
N HIS A 130 10.99 -9.87 4.79
CA HIS A 130 11.23 -9.26 6.10
C HIS A 130 10.02 -8.50 6.68
N TRP A 131 9.05 -8.09 5.85
CA TRP A 131 7.81 -7.51 6.37
C TRP A 131 7.03 -8.50 7.27
N LYS A 132 7.24 -9.82 7.12
CA LYS A 132 6.51 -10.86 7.88
C LYS A 132 6.77 -10.77 9.38
N ASP A 133 7.93 -10.26 9.78
CA ASP A 133 8.30 -10.03 11.18
C ASP A 133 7.66 -8.76 11.74
N HIS A 134 7.12 -7.91 10.84
CA HIS A 134 6.49 -6.63 11.10
C HIS A 134 5.14 -6.47 10.37
N PRO A 135 4.16 -7.36 10.60
CA PRO A 135 2.87 -7.32 9.92
C PRO A 135 2.09 -6.00 10.15
N GLU A 136 2.37 -5.30 11.24
CA GLU A 136 1.79 -3.99 11.59
C GLU A 136 2.09 -2.89 10.56
N TRP A 137 3.19 -3.00 9.81
CA TRP A 137 3.51 -2.06 8.75
C TRP A 137 2.42 -2.04 7.69
N VAL A 138 1.96 -3.22 7.31
CA VAL A 138 0.98 -3.40 6.24
C VAL A 138 -0.40 -2.95 6.69
N GLU A 139 -0.78 -3.31 7.91
CA GLU A 139 -2.02 -2.81 8.49
C GLU A 139 -2.06 -1.28 8.53
N THR A 140 -0.93 -0.65 8.89
CA THR A 140 -0.84 0.81 8.96
C THR A 140 -0.94 1.45 7.58
N LEU A 141 -0.23 0.93 6.58
CA LEU A 141 -0.27 1.42 5.21
C LEU A 141 -1.67 1.28 4.58
N ILE A 142 -2.37 0.18 4.86
CA ILE A 142 -3.77 -0.02 4.45
C ILE A 142 -4.69 0.97 5.15
N LYS A 143 -4.58 1.13 6.48
CA LYS A 143 -5.43 2.05 7.27
C LYS A 143 -5.29 3.49 6.82
N LYS A 144 -4.10 3.90 6.38
CA LYS A 144 -3.84 5.24 5.84
C LYS A 144 -4.40 5.47 4.44
N GLY A 145 -4.82 4.40 3.75
CA GLY A 145 -5.31 4.47 2.37
C GLY A 145 -4.21 4.79 1.35
N THR A 146 -2.94 4.65 1.72
CA THR A 146 -1.79 4.96 0.86
C THR A 146 -1.43 3.85 -0.11
N VAL A 147 -1.99 2.65 0.10
CA VAL A 147 -1.90 1.53 -0.83
C VAL A 147 -3.05 1.67 -1.84
N ASP A 148 -2.75 2.24 -3.00
CA ASP A 148 -3.69 2.26 -4.13
C ASP A 148 -3.90 0.84 -4.70
N SER A 149 -4.87 0.70 -5.60
CA SER A 149 -5.21 -0.60 -6.21
C SER A 149 -4.03 -1.24 -6.96
N GLU A 150 -3.12 -0.44 -7.53
CA GLU A 150 -1.97 -0.95 -8.28
C GLU A 150 -0.91 -1.52 -7.35
N ILE A 151 -0.61 -0.84 -6.24
CA ILE A 151 0.33 -1.32 -5.22
C ILE A 151 -0.26 -2.54 -4.51
N ALA A 152 -1.54 -2.50 -4.17
CA ALA A 152 -2.23 -3.65 -3.61
C ALA A 152 -2.12 -4.84 -4.57
N GLU A 153 -2.42 -4.65 -5.85
CA GLU A 153 -2.29 -5.72 -6.83
C GLU A 153 -0.84 -6.22 -6.96
N TYR A 154 0.15 -5.33 -7.00
CA TYR A 154 1.56 -5.68 -7.11
C TYR A 154 2.07 -6.50 -5.91
N VAL A 155 1.74 -6.04 -4.69
CA VAL A 155 2.21 -6.64 -3.44
C VAL A 155 1.41 -7.90 -3.12
N LEU A 156 0.08 -7.84 -3.16
CA LEU A 156 -0.81 -8.93 -2.75
C LEU A 156 -0.76 -10.14 -3.69
N ASN A 157 -0.39 -9.95 -4.96
CA ASN A 157 -0.24 -11.07 -5.91
C ASN A 157 1.02 -11.91 -5.70
N LYS A 158 1.94 -11.50 -4.83
CA LYS A 158 3.16 -12.28 -4.54
C LYS A 158 2.82 -13.54 -3.73
N GLU A 159 3.50 -14.64 -4.00
CA GLU A 159 3.23 -15.94 -3.36
C GLU A 159 3.32 -15.91 -1.82
N HIS A 160 4.26 -15.15 -1.27
CA HIS A 160 4.40 -15.03 0.18
C HIS A 160 3.21 -14.31 0.83
N TRP A 161 2.57 -13.37 0.12
CA TRP A 161 1.35 -12.69 0.56
C TRP A 161 0.13 -13.60 0.50
N LYS A 162 -0.04 -14.36 -0.60
CA LYS A 162 -1.10 -15.37 -0.70
C LYS A 162 -1.05 -16.35 0.47
N LYS A 163 0.14 -16.89 0.78
CA LYS A 163 0.34 -17.80 1.91
C LYS A 163 0.01 -17.15 3.26
N TYR A 164 0.40 -15.90 3.46
CA TYR A 164 0.09 -15.16 4.68
C TYR A 164 -1.42 -14.94 4.85
N PHE A 165 -2.12 -14.46 3.81
CA PHE A 165 -3.57 -14.25 3.87
C PHE A 165 -4.34 -15.54 3.99
N SER A 166 -3.94 -16.64 3.33
CA SER A 166 -4.55 -17.95 3.54
C SER A 166 -4.44 -18.39 5.01
N LYS A 167 -3.30 -18.15 5.65
CA LYS A 167 -3.13 -18.44 7.09
C LYS A 167 -3.98 -17.53 7.96
N LEU A 168 -4.11 -16.25 7.60
CA LEU A 168 -4.91 -15.27 8.34
C LEU A 168 -6.40 -15.62 8.25
N ILE A 169 -6.90 -15.87 7.04
CA ILE A 169 -8.28 -16.30 6.76
C ILE A 169 -8.59 -17.60 7.51
N ASN A 170 -7.69 -18.58 7.49
CA ASN A 170 -7.91 -19.83 8.23
C ASN A 170 -7.93 -19.64 9.76
N LYS A 171 -7.37 -18.54 10.27
CA LYS A 171 -7.34 -18.22 11.70
C LYS A 171 -8.53 -17.36 12.13
N THR A 172 -9.14 -16.61 11.22
CA THR A 172 -10.30 -15.73 11.49
C THR A 172 -11.62 -16.28 10.94
N SER A 173 -11.59 -17.34 10.13
CA SER A 173 -12.79 -18.08 9.73
C SER A 173 -13.44 -18.71 10.96
N PRO A 174 -14.74 -18.48 11.19
CA PRO A 174 -15.48 -19.16 12.25
C PRO A 174 -15.37 -20.67 12.06
N SER A 175 -15.24 -21.41 13.15
CA SER A 175 -15.15 -22.87 13.07
C SER A 175 -16.45 -23.44 12.49
N VAL A 176 -16.39 -24.67 11.94
CA VAL A 176 -17.58 -25.39 11.48
C VAL A 176 -18.64 -25.48 12.59
N ASP A 177 -18.21 -25.54 13.85
CA ASP A 177 -19.10 -25.55 15.02
C ASP A 177 -19.71 -24.17 15.32
N ASP A 178 -18.97 -23.07 15.15
CA ASP A 178 -19.51 -21.71 15.26
C ASP A 178 -20.54 -21.44 14.16
N ILE A 179 -20.27 -21.92 12.94
CA ILE A 179 -21.19 -21.83 11.80
C ILE A 179 -22.44 -22.67 12.10
N ARG A 180 -22.28 -23.91 12.57
CA ARG A 180 -23.42 -24.77 12.98
C ARG A 180 -24.26 -24.14 14.07
N LEU A 181 -23.62 -23.56 15.09
CA LEU A 181 -24.31 -22.94 16.21
C LEU A 181 -25.12 -21.72 15.72
N PHE A 182 -24.53 -20.88 14.88
CA PHE A 182 -25.21 -19.75 14.26
C PHE A 182 -26.43 -20.18 13.43
N TYR A 183 -26.28 -21.21 12.59
CA TYR A 183 -27.41 -21.76 11.82
C TYR A 183 -28.47 -22.41 12.70
N THR A 184 -28.09 -23.03 13.80
CA THR A 184 -29.05 -23.62 14.75
C THR A 184 -29.84 -22.52 15.47
N GLN A 185 -29.20 -21.39 15.77
CA GLN A 185 -29.82 -20.27 16.49
C GLN A 185 -30.67 -19.37 15.58
N HIS A 186 -30.27 -19.19 14.32
CA HIS A 186 -30.88 -18.21 13.41
C HIS A 186 -31.48 -18.83 12.14
N GLY A 187 -31.35 -20.14 11.93
CA GLY A 187 -31.78 -20.83 10.71
C GLY A 187 -33.27 -20.67 10.43
N ASP A 188 -34.11 -20.76 11.45
CA ASP A 188 -35.56 -20.58 11.32
C ASP A 188 -35.94 -19.14 10.97
N GLU A 189 -35.22 -18.16 11.52
CA GLU A 189 -35.42 -16.74 11.22
C GLU A 189 -35.01 -16.42 9.78
N ILE A 190 -33.87 -16.96 9.33
CA ILE A 190 -33.39 -16.85 7.95
C ILE A 190 -34.37 -17.52 6.97
N ALA A 191 -34.85 -18.72 7.29
CA ALA A 191 -35.83 -19.43 6.47
C ALA A 191 -37.16 -18.66 6.39
N SER A 192 -37.61 -18.08 7.50
CA SER A 192 -38.82 -17.26 7.55
C SER A 192 -38.69 -16.00 6.70
N LYS A 193 -37.56 -15.28 6.81
CA LYS A 193 -37.24 -14.10 5.99
C LYS A 193 -37.19 -14.44 4.50
N LYS A 194 -36.65 -15.62 4.15
CA LYS A 194 -36.63 -16.13 2.77
C LYS A 194 -38.04 -16.29 2.21
N VAL A 195 -38.92 -16.95 2.96
CA VAL A 195 -40.32 -17.14 2.55
C VAL A 195 -41.04 -15.79 2.41
N GLU A 196 -40.80 -14.86 3.33
CA GLU A 196 -41.33 -13.49 3.27
C GLU A 196 -40.92 -12.78 1.98
N LEU A 197 -39.63 -12.80 1.64
CA LEU A 197 -39.10 -12.16 0.43
C LEU A 197 -39.62 -12.83 -0.85
N GLN A 198 -39.71 -14.16 -0.89
CA GLN A 198 -40.28 -14.89 -2.03
C GLN A 198 -41.76 -14.53 -2.26
N ASN A 199 -42.53 -14.37 -1.18
CA ASN A 199 -43.92 -13.95 -1.28
C ASN A 199 -44.05 -12.50 -1.76
N LYS A 200 -43.19 -11.59 -1.29
CA LYS A 200 -43.14 -10.20 -1.79
C LYS A 200 -42.79 -10.14 -3.27
N LEU A 201 -41.81 -10.93 -3.71
CA LEU A 201 -41.43 -11.01 -5.11
C LEU A 201 -42.60 -11.52 -5.98
N ARG A 202 -43.28 -12.58 -5.55
CA ARG A 202 -44.48 -13.10 -6.23
C ARG A 202 -45.61 -12.07 -6.29
N ALA A 203 -45.78 -11.26 -5.24
CA ALA A 203 -46.79 -10.20 -5.24
C ALA A 203 -46.48 -9.13 -6.29
N VAL A 204 -45.22 -8.70 -6.40
CA VAL A 204 -44.76 -7.76 -7.44
C VAL A 204 -44.98 -8.34 -8.83
N ASP A 205 -44.63 -9.61 -9.03
CA ASP A 205 -44.79 -10.34 -10.30
C ASP A 205 -46.26 -10.38 -10.76
N ASN A 206 -47.16 -10.70 -9.83
CA ASN A 206 -48.60 -10.71 -10.06
C ASN A 206 -49.14 -9.30 -10.36
N SER A 207 -48.72 -8.28 -9.61
CA SER A 207 -49.14 -6.90 -9.83
C SER A 207 -48.68 -6.37 -11.19
N LEU A 208 -47.45 -6.70 -11.61
CA LEU A 208 -46.92 -6.31 -12.90
C LEU A 208 -47.64 -7.03 -14.05
N SER A 209 -47.86 -8.34 -13.91
CA SER A 209 -48.66 -9.13 -14.86
C SER A 209 -50.08 -8.57 -15.03
N GLN A 210 -50.74 -8.20 -13.91
CA GLN A 210 -52.07 -7.60 -13.94
C GLN A 210 -52.05 -6.22 -14.61
N PHE A 211 -51.08 -5.37 -14.28
CA PHE A 211 -50.92 -4.05 -14.90
C PHE A 211 -50.73 -4.14 -16.42
N ILE A 212 -49.93 -5.10 -16.90
CA ILE A 212 -49.75 -5.38 -18.33
C ILE A 212 -51.09 -5.84 -18.94
N ALA A 213 -51.80 -6.76 -18.29
CA ALA A 213 -53.08 -7.27 -18.78
C ALA A 213 -54.16 -6.17 -18.88
N ASP A 214 -54.23 -5.26 -17.90
CA ASP A 214 -55.21 -4.17 -17.85
C ASP A 214 -54.95 -3.09 -18.91
N ASN A 215 -53.69 -2.92 -19.33
CA ASN A 215 -53.28 -1.87 -20.27
C ASN A 215 -52.99 -2.39 -21.68
N LYS A 216 -53.15 -3.70 -21.93
CA LYS A 216 -52.83 -4.35 -23.22
C LYS A 216 -53.56 -3.74 -24.44
N ASP A 217 -54.75 -3.14 -24.21
CA ASP A 217 -55.60 -2.56 -25.25
C ASP A 217 -55.56 -1.01 -25.24
N ASN A 218 -54.75 -0.39 -24.36
CA ASN A 218 -54.64 1.06 -24.25
C ASN A 218 -53.71 1.62 -25.35
N PRO A 219 -54.20 2.45 -26.30
CA PRO A 219 -53.43 2.91 -27.45
C PRO A 219 -52.17 3.71 -27.08
N THR A 220 -52.21 4.46 -25.96
CA THR A 220 -51.08 5.23 -25.46
C THR A 220 -50.03 4.32 -24.81
N PHE A 221 -50.47 3.26 -24.13
CA PHE A 221 -49.59 2.23 -23.56
C PHE A 221 -48.89 1.41 -24.65
N ILE A 222 -49.64 1.03 -25.70
CA ILE A 222 -49.13 0.31 -26.88
C ILE A 222 -48.12 1.18 -27.66
N ALA A 223 -48.37 2.48 -27.81
CA ALA A 223 -47.46 3.40 -28.51
C ALA A 223 -46.14 3.66 -27.77
N CYS A 224 -46.10 3.46 -26.44
CA CYS A 224 -44.93 3.64 -25.59
C CYS A 224 -44.20 2.32 -25.24
N LEU A 225 -44.56 1.20 -25.88
CA LEU A 225 -43.88 -0.09 -25.78
C LEU A 225 -42.89 -0.28 -26.94
N PRO A 226 -41.68 0.32 -26.94
CA PRO A 226 -40.58 -0.38 -27.61
C PRO A 226 -40.37 -1.70 -26.86
N GLY A 227 -39.93 -2.76 -27.54
CA GLY A 227 -39.81 -4.15 -27.06
C GLY A 227 -38.97 -4.40 -25.79
N ASN A 228 -38.62 -3.36 -25.04
CA ASN A 228 -37.85 -3.39 -23.81
C ASN A 228 -38.66 -3.84 -22.58
N LEU A 229 -39.97 -3.61 -22.45
CA LEU A 229 -40.66 -3.94 -21.19
C LEU A 229 -40.81 -5.46 -20.94
N MET A 230 -41.07 -6.24 -21.98
CA MET A 230 -41.10 -7.71 -21.88
C MET A 230 -39.69 -8.28 -21.65
N GLN A 231 -38.69 -7.70 -22.34
CA GLN A 231 -37.28 -8.04 -22.16
C GLN A 231 -36.80 -7.71 -20.73
N ILE A 232 -37.15 -6.53 -20.20
CA ILE A 232 -36.84 -6.09 -18.83
C ILE A 232 -37.51 -7.01 -17.80
N TYR A 233 -38.72 -7.49 -18.07
CA TYR A 233 -39.41 -8.46 -17.21
C TYR A 233 -38.69 -9.82 -17.19
N ASP A 234 -38.35 -10.35 -18.37
CA ASP A 234 -37.63 -11.62 -18.49
C ASP A 234 -36.22 -11.53 -17.88
N ASP A 235 -35.52 -10.41 -18.08
CA ASP A 235 -34.20 -10.14 -17.50
C ASP A 235 -34.28 -10.03 -15.97
N PHE A 236 -35.25 -9.29 -15.43
CA PHE A 236 -35.42 -9.12 -13.98
C PHE A 236 -35.83 -10.42 -13.27
N SER A 237 -36.68 -11.23 -13.91
CA SER A 237 -37.11 -12.54 -13.40
C SER A 237 -35.96 -13.57 -13.41
N SER A 238 -35.17 -13.58 -14.48
CA SER A 238 -33.96 -14.40 -14.62
C SER A 238 -32.90 -14.02 -13.58
N ASP A 239 -32.60 -12.73 -13.42
CA ASP A 239 -31.58 -12.24 -12.49
C ASP A 239 -31.94 -12.52 -11.03
N SER A 240 -33.21 -12.33 -10.66
CA SER A 240 -33.71 -12.63 -9.32
C SER A 240 -33.56 -14.12 -8.97
N SER A 241 -33.87 -15.00 -9.92
CA SER A 241 -33.74 -16.45 -9.75
C SER A 241 -32.27 -16.89 -9.65
N GLN A 242 -31.38 -16.28 -10.42
CA GLN A 242 -29.94 -16.55 -10.36
C GLN A 242 -29.30 -16.08 -9.04
N ILE A 243 -29.71 -14.93 -8.51
CA ILE A 243 -29.22 -14.42 -7.21
C ILE A 243 -29.61 -15.37 -6.08
N ILE A 244 -30.86 -15.86 -6.07
CA ILE A 244 -31.34 -16.83 -5.08
C ILE A 244 -30.56 -18.14 -5.18
N SER A 245 -30.35 -18.66 -6.40
CA SER A 245 -29.59 -19.89 -6.62
C SER A 245 -28.12 -19.79 -6.19
N LYS A 246 -27.45 -18.66 -6.47
CA LYS A 246 -26.06 -18.41 -6.03
C LYS A 246 -25.94 -18.30 -4.51
N LEU A 247 -26.92 -17.68 -3.86
CA LEU A 247 -27.01 -17.69 -2.39
C LEU A 247 -27.17 -19.12 -1.87
N GLU A 248 -28.04 -19.94 -2.46
CA GLU A 248 -28.23 -21.34 -2.07
C GLU A 248 -26.97 -22.21 -2.23
N GLU A 249 -26.23 -22.04 -3.33
CA GLU A 249 -24.99 -22.76 -3.59
C GLU A 249 -23.88 -22.35 -2.61
N GLY A 250 -23.77 -21.06 -2.31
CA GLY A 250 -22.82 -20.54 -1.31
C GLY A 250 -23.12 -21.05 0.10
N LEU A 251 -24.40 -21.10 0.49
CA LEU A 251 -24.81 -21.60 1.81
C LEU A 251 -24.61 -23.12 1.92
N ARG A 252 -24.87 -23.90 0.85
CA ARG A 252 -24.65 -25.36 0.84
C ARG A 252 -23.18 -25.76 0.88
N LYS A 253 -22.31 -25.09 0.12
CA LYS A 253 -20.87 -25.41 0.08
C LYS A 253 -20.18 -25.20 1.43
N ASN A 254 -20.70 -24.28 2.26
CA ASN A 254 -20.16 -24.00 3.58
C ASN A 254 -20.68 -24.93 4.70
N LEU A 255 -21.64 -25.81 4.41
CA LEU A 255 -22.22 -26.76 5.39
C LEU A 255 -21.71 -28.21 5.22
N THR A 256 -21.00 -28.51 4.13
CA THR A 256 -20.56 -29.87 3.76
C THR A 256 -19.05 -30.09 3.83
N HIS A 257 -18.29 -29.18 4.45
CA HIS A 257 -16.88 -29.36 4.82
C HIS A 257 -16.73 -29.21 6.34
#